data_AF-X0YTT3-F1
#
_entry.id   AF-X0YTT3-F1
#
_cell.length_a   1.000
_cell.length_b   1.000
_cell.length_c   1.000
_cell.angle_alpha   90.00
_cell.angle_beta   90.00
_cell.angle_gamma   90.00
#
_symmetry.space_group_name_H-M   'P 1'
#
loop_
_entity.id
_entity.type
_entity.pdbx_description
1 polymer ?
#
loop_
_entity_poly.entity_id
_entity_poly.type
_entity_poly.pdbx_seq_one_letter_code
_entity_poly.pdbx_strand_id
1 'polypeptide(L)' 'MKDKCKIFQSACTGKKWLSLELPVMEYKEAWDLQTQLVHAKRDRIIDEDVVLLLEHLPVFTLGRQGNREHLLVTEAFL' A
#
# COMPACT_ATOMS: atom_id res chain seq x y z
N MET A 1 17.46 -8.46 16.78
CA MET A 1 17.65 -7.66 15.55
C MET A 1 16.86 -6.38 15.74
N LYS A 2 17.44 -5.23 15.41
CA LYS A 2 17.06 -3.94 15.99
C LYS A 2 15.81 -3.35 15.30
N ASP A 3 14.68 -3.37 16.02
CA ASP A 3 13.53 -2.52 15.74
C ASP A 3 13.95 -1.06 15.92
N LYS A 4 14.09 -0.36 14.80
CA LYS A 4 14.22 1.09 14.78
C LYS A 4 13.25 1.64 13.74
N CYS A 5 11.95 1.56 14.06
CA CYS A 5 10.99 2.51 13.51
C CYS A 5 11.40 3.90 14.02
N LYS A 6 12.20 4.62 13.24
CA LYS A 6 12.61 5.99 13.55
C LYS A 6 11.41 6.88 13.24
N ILE A 7 10.65 7.21 14.28
CA ILE A 7 9.59 8.21 14.20
C ILE A 7 10.27 9.58 14.06
N PHE A 8 10.31 10.12 12.84
CA PHE A 8 10.72 11.50 12.59
C PHE A 8 9.55 12.42 12.94
N GLN A 9 9.63 13.13 14.07
CA GLN A 9 8.68 14.19 14.41
C GLN A 9 9.29 15.55 14.09
N SER A 10 8.92 16.09 12.92
CA SER A 10 8.97 17.53 12.66
C SER A 10 7.62 18.14 13.07
N ALA A 11 7.64 19.23 13.83
CA ALA A 11 6.44 19.88 14.34
C ALA A 11 5.72 20.66 13.22
N CYS A 12 4.94 19.95 12.41
CA CYS A 12 3.98 20.54 11.48
C CYS A 12 2.64 20.76 12.20
N THR A 13 2.02 21.93 12.03
CA THR A 13 0.68 22.27 12.56
C THR A 13 -0.48 21.58 11.83
N GLY A 14 -0.19 20.58 10.99
CA GLY A 14 -1.16 19.78 10.24
C GLY A 14 -1.49 18.45 10.91
N LYS A 15 -2.51 17.75 10.39
CA LYS A 15 -2.86 16.38 10.80
C LYS A 15 -1.62 15.49 10.73
N LYS A 16 -1.35 14.71 11.79
CA LYS A 16 -0.25 13.74 11.80
C LYS A 16 -0.63 12.49 11.00
N TRP A 17 0.32 12.02 10.19
CA TRP A 17 0.18 10.82 9.37
C TRP A 17 1.20 9.79 9.83
N LEU A 18 0.87 8.50 9.70
CA LEU A 18 1.78 7.40 9.94
C LEU A 18 2.41 6.97 8.62
N SER A 19 3.73 6.91 8.56
CA SER A 19 4.47 6.33 7.44
C SER A 19 4.97 4.94 7.78
N LEU A 20 4.63 3.94 6.97
CA LEU A 20 5.08 2.56 7.11
C LEU A 20 5.98 2.21 5.92
N GLU A 21 7.26 1.99 6.20
CA GLU A 21 8.19 1.36 5.25
C GLU A 21 8.05 -0.16 5.39
N LEU A 22 7.61 -0.82 4.32
CA LEU A 22 7.38 -2.25 4.26
C LEU A 22 8.36 -2.91 3.28
N PRO A 23 8.70 -4.19 3.47
CA PRO A 23 9.55 -4.91 2.53
C PRO A 23 8.87 -5.10 1.17
N VAL A 24 9.64 -5.57 0.19
CA VAL A 24 9.10 -6.09 -1.08
C VAL A 24 8.07 -7.17 -0.77
N MET A 25 6.88 -7.08 -1.36
CA MET A 25 5.80 -8.05 -1.11
C MET A 25 4.87 -8.21 -2.31
N GLU A 26 4.09 -9.29 -2.30
CA GLU A 26 3.08 -9.57 -3.32
C GLU A 26 2.01 -8.46 -3.36
N TYR A 27 1.55 -8.12 -4.57
CA TYR A 27 0.53 -7.08 -4.76
C TYR A 27 -0.74 -7.37 -3.97
N LYS A 28 -1.16 -8.64 -3.95
CA LYS A 28 -2.37 -9.08 -3.28
C LYS A 28 -2.30 -8.89 -1.76
N GLU A 29 -1.18 -9.23 -1.15
CA GLU A 29 -0.98 -9.06 0.29
C GLU A 29 -1.03 -7.58 0.69
N ALA A 30 -0.40 -6.70 -0.11
CA ALA A 30 -0.47 -5.26 0.11
C ALA A 30 -1.89 -4.72 -0.08
N TRP A 31 -2.63 -5.22 -1.06
CA TRP A 31 -4.02 -4.83 -1.30
C TRP A 31 -4.95 -5.26 -0.15
N ASP A 32 -4.71 -6.43 0.42
CA ASP A 32 -5.44 -6.91 1.60
C ASP A 32 -5.14 -6.03 2.83
N LEU A 33 -3.87 -5.66 3.05
CA LEU A 33 -3.48 -4.70 4.09
C LEU A 33 -4.15 -3.33 3.88
N GLN A 34 -4.12 -2.79 2.66
CA GLN A 34 -4.79 -1.53 2.33
C GLN A 34 -6.29 -1.59 2.66
N THR A 35 -6.95 -2.68 2.28
CA THR A 35 -8.38 -2.89 2.55
C THR A 35 -8.66 -2.92 4.06
N GLN A 36 -7.85 -3.64 4.83
CA GLN A 36 -7.96 -3.69 6.30
C GLN A 36 -7.76 -2.30 6.93
N LEU A 37 -6.78 -1.52 6.47
CA LEU A 37 -6.53 -0.16 6.96
C LEU A 37 -7.69 0.79 6.64
N VAL A 38 -8.29 0.67 5.45
CA VAL A 38 -9.50 1.44 5.08
C VAL A 38 -10.66 1.10 6.00
N HIS A 39 -10.87 -0.19 6.30
CA HIS A 39 -11.90 -0.61 7.27
C HIS A 39 -11.61 -0.06 8.67
N ALA A 40 -10.39 -0.22 9.17
CA ALA A 40 -9.98 0.28 10.48
C ALA A 40 -10.17 1.80 10.60
N LYS A 41 -9.88 2.55 9.53
CA LYS A 41 -10.09 3.99 9.48
C LYS A 41 -11.56 4.37 9.50
N ARG A 42 -12.38 3.71 8.66
CA ARG A 42 -13.83 3.92 8.59
C ARG A 42 -14.48 3.64 9.95
N ASP A 43 -14.03 2.58 10.61
CA ASP A 43 -14.56 2.12 11.89
C ASP A 43 -13.92 2.84 13.09
N ARG A 44 -13.06 3.85 12.84
CA ARG A 44 -12.38 4.68 13.85
C ARG A 44 -11.53 3.88 14.85
N ILE A 45 -10.98 2.75 14.40
CA ILE A 45 -9.97 1.98 15.14
C ILE A 45 -8.61 2.70 15.05
N ILE A 46 -8.34 3.37 13.92
CA ILE A 46 -7.18 4.23 13.72
C ILE A 46 -7.63 5.65 13.31
N ASP A 47 -7.06 6.67 13.93
CA ASP A 47 -7.42 8.07 13.71
C ASP A 47 -6.46 8.77 12.73
N GLU A 48 -5.23 8.30 12.64
CA GLU A 48 -4.21 8.79 11.72
C GLU A 48 -4.47 8.30 10.29
N ASP A 49 -4.09 9.12 9.32
CA ASP A 49 -3.98 8.64 7.93
C ASP A 49 -2.65 7.90 7.79
N VAL A 50 -2.63 6.85 6.97
CA VAL A 50 -1.47 5.96 6.83
C VAL A 50 -0.96 6.01 5.39
N VAL A 51 0.35 6.15 5.23
CA VAL A 51 1.05 6.03 3.94
C VAL A 51 1.94 4.79 3.99
N LEU A 52 1.76 3.90 3.01
CA LEU A 52 2.56 2.70 2.82
C LEU A 52 3.63 2.97 1.76
N LEU A 53 4.87 2.65 2.07
CA LEU A 53 6.03 2.74 1.19
C LEU A 53 6.57 1.33 1.01
N LEU A 54 6.50 0.78 -0.21
CA LEU A 54 6.90 -0.59 -0.50
C LEU A 54 7.19 -0.79 -1.99
N GLU A 55 7.72 -1.96 -2.31
CA GLU A 55 7.93 -2.44 -3.67
C GLU A 55 7.14 -3.73 -3.91
N HIS A 56 6.74 -3.97 -5.16
CA HIS A 56 6.05 -5.20 -5.55
C HIS A 56 6.97 -6.10 -6.38
N LEU A 57 6.72 -7.40 -6.29
CA LEU A 57 7.19 -8.33 -7.33
C LEU A 57 6.54 -7.97 -8.69
N PRO A 58 7.14 -8.35 -9.83
CA PRO A 58 6.62 -8.00 -11.15
C PRO A 58 5.14 -8.39 -11.31
N VAL A 59 4.28 -7.39 -11.54
CA VAL A 59 2.82 -7.58 -11.59
C VAL A 59 2.20 -6.63 -12.60
N PHE A 60 1.22 -7.14 -13.36
CA PHE A 60 0.32 -6.29 -14.15
C PHE A 60 -0.93 -5.97 -13.32
N THR A 61 -1.32 -4.70 -13.28
CA THR A 61 -2.57 -4.26 -12.65
C THR A 61 -3.47 -3.62 -13.69
N LEU A 62 -4.72 -4.05 -13.75
CA LEU A 62 -5.74 -3.43 -14.61
C LEU A 62 -6.69 -2.61 -13.73
N GLY A 63 -6.71 -1.30 -13.96
CA GLY A 63 -7.66 -0.40 -13.29
C GLY A 63 -9.08 -0.54 -13.83
N ARG A 64 -10.00 0.33 -13.40
CA ARG A 64 -11.43 0.29 -13.78
C ARG A 64 -11.69 0.25 -15.30
N GLN A 65 -10.82 0.87 -16.09
CA GLN A 65 -10.88 0.91 -17.55
C GLN A 65 -9.75 0.10 -18.20
N GLY A 66 -9.05 -0.72 -17.42
CA GLY A 66 -7.99 -1.57 -17.91
C GLY A 66 -8.58 -2.77 -18.62
N ASN A 67 -8.32 -2.88 -19.92
CA ASN A 67 -8.72 -4.01 -20.73
C ASN A 67 -7.50 -4.87 -21.07
N ARG A 68 -7.73 -6.15 -21.35
CA ARG A 68 -6.67 -7.10 -21.75
C ARG A 68 -5.94 -6.68 -23.02
N GLU A 69 -6.61 -5.95 -23.90
CA GLU A 69 -6.01 -5.36 -25.11
C GLU A 69 -4.89 -4.35 -24.82
N HIS A 70 -4.77 -3.85 -23.58
CA HIS A 70 -3.66 -3.00 -23.15
C HIS A 70 -2.40 -3.81 -22.76
N LEU A 71 -2.49 -5.14 -22.74
CA LEU A 71 -1.37 -6.03 -22.48
C LEU A 71 -0.84 -6.58 -23.80
N LEU A 72 0.46 -6.38 -24.05
CA LEU A 72 1.14 -6.92 -25.23
C LEU A 72 1.51 -8.40 -25.08
N VAL A 73 1.34 -8.97 -23.89
CA VAL A 73 1.65 -10.36 -23.59
C VAL A 73 0.48 -11.27 -24.00
N THR A 74 0.80 -12.53 -24.30
CA THR A 74 -0.20 -13.53 -24.67
C THR A 74 -0.97 -14.01 -23.45
N GLU A 75 -2.16 -14.58 -23.66
CA GLU A 75 -2.93 -15.15 -22.55
C GLU A 75 -2.21 -16.30 -21.87
N ALA A 76 -1.45 -17.10 -22.61
CA ALA A 76 -0.69 -18.21 -22.04
C ALA A 76 0.47 -17.75 -21.12
N PHE A 77 0.83 -16.46 -21.17
CA PHE A 77 1.85 -15.88 -20.31
C PHE A 77 1.28 -15.32 -18.98
N LEU A 78 -0.01 -14.99 -18.97
CA LEU A 78 -0.72 -14.45 -17.79
C LEU A 78 -1.20 -15.58 -16.87
#